data_AF-A0A526TAX5-F1
#
_entry.id   AF-A0A526TAX5-F1
#
_cell.length_a   1.000
_cell.length_b   1.000
_cell.length_c   1.000
_cell.angle_alpha   90.00
_cell.angle_beta   90.00
_cell.angle_gamma   90.00
#
_symmetry.space_group_name_H-M   'P 1'
#
loop_
_entity.id
_entity.type
_entity.pdbx_description
1 polymer ?
#
loop_
_entity_poly.entity_id
_entity_poly.type
_entity_poly.pdbx_seq_one_letter_code
_entity_poly.pdbx_strand_id
1 'polypeptide(L)' 'MTEYAAFGLGNPNEYRTVFMTEKTKLPEGYNEMEESNPAMKVLISRVEACVAAGKLQGDPRAIATMLWAVGHGTISLLIT' A
#
# COMPACT_ATOMS: atom_id res chain seq x y z
N MET A 1 11.36 -3.70 0.69
CA MET A 1 11.20 -2.98 -0.59
C MET A 1 11.69 -3.77 -1.79
N THR A 2 12.80 -4.52 -1.70
CA THR A 2 13.31 -5.34 -2.82
C THR A 2 12.26 -6.24 -3.45
N GLU A 3 11.56 -7.06 -2.66
CA GLU A 3 10.52 -7.97 -3.19
C GLU A 3 9.34 -7.23 -3.82
N TYR A 4 8.92 -6.12 -3.21
CA TYR A 4 7.83 -5.30 -3.72
C TYR A 4 8.20 -4.64 -5.06
N ALA A 5 9.45 -4.20 -5.19
CA ALA A 5 9.99 -3.66 -6.43
C ALA A 5 10.12 -4.72 -7.50
N ALA A 6 10.63 -5.92 -7.16
CA ALA A 6 10.71 -7.05 -8.08
C ALA A 6 9.33 -7.43 -8.63
N PHE A 7 8.31 -7.47 -7.76
CA PHE A 7 6.93 -7.69 -8.19
C PHE A 7 6.44 -6.61 -9.15
N GLY A 8 6.52 -5.33 -8.78
CA GLY A 8 5.99 -4.25 -9.60
C GLY A 8 6.69 -4.09 -10.96
N LEU A 9 8.01 -4.17 -10.96
CA LEU A 9 8.81 -4.05 -12.19
C LEU A 9 8.72 -5.30 -13.08
N GLY A 10 8.52 -6.48 -12.48
CA GLY A 10 8.31 -7.73 -13.21
C GLY A 10 6.90 -7.89 -13.80
N ASN A 11 5.91 -7.12 -13.31
CA ASN A 11 4.50 -7.18 -13.71
C ASN A 11 3.94 -5.77 -13.97
N PRO A 12 4.53 -4.99 -14.90
CA PRO A 12 4.25 -3.56 -15.00
C PRO A 12 2.84 -3.24 -15.52
N ASN A 13 2.23 -4.13 -16.31
CA ASN A 13 0.87 -3.91 -16.82
C ASN A 13 -0.17 -4.14 -15.73
N GLU A 14 -0.02 -5.24 -14.98
CA GLU A 14 -0.84 -5.57 -13.82
C GLU A 14 -0.74 -4.47 -12.76
N TYR A 15 0.48 -3.98 -12.52
CA TYR A 15 0.71 -2.89 -11.59
C TYR A 15 -0.01 -1.60 -12.03
N ARG A 16 0.08 -1.23 -13.32
CA ARG A 16 -0.64 -0.08 -13.87
C ARG A 16 -2.15 -0.21 -13.70
N THR A 17 -2.71 -1.38 -14.00
CA THR A 17 -4.15 -1.66 -13.85
C THR A 17 -4.62 -1.47 -12.42
N VAL A 18 -3.87 -1.94 -11.44
CA VAL A 18 -4.31 -1.93 -10.04
C VAL A 18 -4.07 -0.58 -9.36
N PHE A 19 -2.91 0.06 -9.62
CA PHE A 19 -2.44 1.19 -8.79
C PHE A 19 -2.26 2.52 -9.53
N MET A 20 -2.16 2.52 -10.86
CA MET A 20 -1.85 3.74 -11.62
C MET A 20 -3.01 4.21 -12.51
N THR A 21 -4.05 3.41 -12.67
CA THR A 21 -5.22 3.76 -13.47
C THR A 21 -6.20 4.60 -12.64
N GLU A 22 -6.54 5.79 -13.13
CA GLU A 22 -7.53 6.65 -12.51
C GLU A 22 -8.90 5.95 -12.48
N LYS A 23 -9.55 5.94 -11.30
CA LYS A 23 -10.89 5.39 -11.13
C LYS A 23 -11.92 6.51 -11.35
N THR A 24 -12.48 6.60 -12.55
CA THR A 24 -13.49 7.62 -12.91
C THR A 24 -14.87 7.36 -12.31
N LYS A 25 -15.12 6.12 -11.84
CA LYS A 25 -16.33 5.73 -11.12
C LYS A 25 -15.95 4.77 -9.99
N LEU A 26 -16.39 5.09 -8.78
CA LEU A 26 -16.25 4.19 -7.64
C LEU A 26 -17.31 3.08 -7.70
N PRO A 27 -16.97 1.84 -7.31
CA PRO A 27 -17.95 0.78 -7.16
C PRO A 27 -18.94 1.10 -6.02
N GLU A 28 -20.12 0.49 -6.07
CA GLU A 28 -21.04 0.51 -4.92
C GLU A 28 -20.36 -0.12 -3.70
N GLY A 29 -20.57 0.45 -2.51
CA GLY A 29 -19.92 0.00 -1.28
C GLY A 29 -18.42 0.30 -1.19
N TYR A 30 -17.93 1.31 -1.94
CA TYR A 30 -16.51 1.66 -1.95
C TYR A 30 -15.97 1.97 -0.55
N ASN A 31 -16.72 2.69 0.29
CA ASN A 31 -16.28 3.05 1.63
C ASN A 31 -16.08 1.81 2.51
N GLU A 32 -17.04 0.88 2.51
CA GLU A 32 -16.89 -0.38 3.26
C GLU A 32 -15.73 -1.22 2.71
N MET A 33 -15.52 -1.24 1.39
CA MET A 33 -14.39 -1.92 0.76
C MET A 33 -13.05 -1.28 1.17
N GLU A 34 -12.98 0.05 1.21
CA GLU A 34 -11.78 0.78 1.62
C GLU A 34 -11.46 0.56 3.09
N GLU A 35 -12.46 0.68 3.97
CA GLU A 35 -12.33 0.39 5.40
C GLU A 35 -11.95 -1.08 5.67
N SER A 36 -12.42 -2.00 4.83
CA SER A 36 -12.16 -3.42 4.94
C SER A 36 -10.90 -3.91 4.22
N ASN A 37 -10.14 -3.02 3.55
CA ASN A 37 -8.99 -3.38 2.72
C ASN A 37 -8.00 -4.30 3.46
N PRO A 38 -7.90 -5.58 3.06
CA PRO A 38 -7.10 -6.56 3.78
C PRO A 38 -5.60 -6.28 3.69
N ALA A 39 -5.11 -5.74 2.57
CA ALA A 39 -3.69 -5.42 2.41
C ALA A 39 -3.28 -4.29 3.37
N MET A 40 -4.11 -3.25 3.49
CA MET A 40 -3.84 -2.15 4.42
C MET A 40 -3.95 -2.60 5.89
N LYS A 41 -4.95 -3.42 6.22
CA LYS A 41 -5.10 -4.00 7.58
C LYS A 41 -3.88 -4.83 7.98
N VAL A 42 -3.36 -5.67 7.07
CA VAL A 42 -2.15 -6.44 7.31
C VAL A 42 -0.96 -5.51 7.54
N LEU A 43 -0.75 -4.48 6.70
CA LEU A 43 0.36 -3.55 6.87
C LEU A 43 0.31 -2.83 8.23
N ILE A 44 -0.86 -2.31 8.61
CA ILE A 44 -1.07 -1.67 9.92
C ILE A 44 -0.74 -2.64 11.05
N SER A 45 -1.26 -3.87 11.02
CA SER A 45 -1.02 -4.86 12.09
C SER A 45 0.46 -5.19 12.27
N ARG A 46 1.26 -5.17 11.19
CA ARG A 46 2.71 -5.38 11.26
C ARG A 46 3.41 -4.18 11.87
N VAL A 47 3.00 -2.96 11.51
CA VAL A 47 3.54 -1.73 12.11
C VAL A 47 3.17 -1.65 13.59
N GLU A 48 1.94 -1.99 13.98
CA GLU A 48 1.48 -2.07 15.37
C GLU A 48 2.38 -3.02 16.18
N ALA A 49 2.67 -4.22 15.65
CA ALA A 49 3.58 -5.16 16.30
C ALA A 49 5.00 -4.58 16.48
N CYS A 50 5.51 -3.83 15.50
CA CYS A 50 6.80 -3.16 15.62
C CYS A 50 6.79 -2.03 16.66
N VAL A 51 5.71 -1.27 16.76
CA VAL A 51 5.54 -0.22 17.77
C VAL A 51 5.43 -0.83 19.17
N ALA A 52 4.61 -1.87 19.33
CA ALA A 52 4.47 -2.60 20.60
C ALA A 52 5.79 -3.24 21.08
N ALA A 53 6.63 -3.69 20.14
CA ALA A 53 7.96 -4.21 20.43
C ALA A 53 9.03 -3.11 20.66
N GLY A 54 8.66 -1.83 20.62
CA GLY A 54 9.58 -0.69 20.76
C GLY A 54 10.59 -0.54 19.63
N LYS A 55 10.31 -1.11 18.44
CA LYS A 55 11.17 -1.01 17.24
C LYS A 55 10.82 0.18 16.36
N LEU A 56 9.58 0.64 16.43
CA LEU A 56 9.10 1.87 15.81
C LEU A 56 8.43 2.74 16.86
N GLN A 57 8.33 4.04 16.60
CA GLN A 57 7.68 5.01 17.47
C GLN A 57 6.74 5.90 16.64
N GLY A 58 5.51 6.10 17.12
CA GLY A 58 4.50 6.94 16.48
C GLY A 58 3.17 6.23 16.28
N ASP A 59 2.28 6.87 15.52
CA ASP A 59 0.98 6.30 15.15
C ASP A 59 1.16 5.20 14.08
N PRO A 60 0.74 3.95 14.35
CA PRO A 60 0.86 2.86 13.38
C PRO A 60 0.14 3.12 12.06
N ARG A 61 -1.02 3.79 12.08
CA ARG A 61 -1.78 4.10 10.85
C ARG A 61 -1.02 5.09 9.97
N ALA A 62 -0.48 6.16 10.56
CA ALA A 62 0.35 7.13 9.85
C ALA A 62 1.61 6.49 9.25
N ILE A 63 2.33 5.67 10.03
CA ILE A 63 3.54 4.98 9.56
C ILE A 63 3.20 4.01 8.42
N ALA A 64 2.14 3.21 8.56
CA ALA A 64 1.69 2.29 7.50
C ALA A 64 1.30 3.06 6.22
N THR A 65 0.61 4.19 6.36
CA THR A 65 0.23 5.04 5.22
C THR A 65 1.45 5.61 4.52
N MET A 66 2.46 6.05 5.28
CA MET A 66 3.75 6.49 4.72
C MET A 66 4.46 5.37 3.95
N LEU A 67 4.54 4.17 4.52
CA LEU A 67 5.15 3.00 3.85
C LEU A 67 4.40 2.66 2.56
N TRP A 68 3.07 2.69 2.59
CA TRP A 68 2.21 2.49 1.43
C TRP A 68 2.50 3.53 0.34
N ALA A 69 2.42 4.81 0.68
CA ALA A 69 2.61 5.90 -0.27
C ALA A 69 4.00 5.89 -0.92
N VAL A 70 5.06 5.71 -0.12
CA VAL A 70 6.44 5.63 -0.63
C VAL A 70 6.62 4.40 -1.50
N GLY A 71 6.20 3.23 -1.02
CA GLY A 71 6.37 1.98 -1.75
C GLY A 71 5.65 2.00 -3.08
N HIS A 72 4.37 2.39 -3.09
CA HIS A 72 3.61 2.47 -4.34
C HIS A 72 4.13 3.56 -5.27
N GLY A 73 4.36 4.76 -4.74
CA GLY A 73 4.80 5.92 -5.52
C GLY A 73 6.14 5.71 -6.20
N THR A 74 7.13 5.15 -5.51
CA THR A 74 8.44 4.86 -6.12
C THR A 74 8.32 3.88 -7.27
N ILE A 75 7.54 2.80 -7.13
CA ILE A 75 7.35 1.83 -8.21
C ILE A 75 6.60 2.44 -9.39
N SER A 76 5.54 3.23 -9.13
CA SER A 76 4.81 3.92 -10.19
C SER A 76 5.70 4.86 -10.99
N LEU A 77 6.68 5.54 -10.37
CA LEU A 77 7.62 6.41 -11.07
C LEU A 77 8.65 5.64 -11.91
N LEU A 78 9.01 4.42 -11.50
CA LEU A 78 9.97 3.58 -12.22
C LEU A 78 9.33 2.81 -13.38
N ILE A 79 8.01 2.57 -13.32
CA ILE A 79 7.23 2.01 -14.42
C ILE A 79 6.88 3.15 -15.39
N THR A 80 7.77 3.42 -16.35
CA THR A 80 7.51 4.30 -17.50
C THR A 80 6.81 3.53 -18.61
#